data_AF-A0A7J7XHL2-F1
#
_entry.id   AF-A0A7J7XHL2-F1
#
_cell.length_a   1.000
_cell.length_b   1.000
_cell.length_c   1.000
_cell.angle_alpha   90.00
_cell.angle_beta   90.00
_cell.angle_gamma   90.00
#
_symmetry.space_group_name_H-M   'P 1'
#
loop_
_entity.id
_entity.type
_entity.pdbx_description
1 polymer ?
#
loop_
_entity_poly.entity_id
_entity_poly.type
_entity_poly.pdbx_seq_one_letter_code
_entity_poly.pdbx_strand_id
1 'polypeptide(L)'
;MQNVVFSSLLAMLRDREALQDLMDELEQEPFGHLDGPGGAILTELRKDSCYPEVGSKCLLLYLLEALMVLSDIQHDLLAQSMERRILLPQRDLVRSILERNFYRFQNIPFTLQPELLAQLQEEGLVITYELLDECGLEMEPNSPRSTWDPKAKEPLSALYGALFLLNQLAEA
;
A
#
# COMPACT_ATOMS: atom_id res chain seq x y z
N MET A 1 16.48 -2.16 -10.84
CA MET A 1 15.04 -2.40 -10.84
C MET A 1 14.35 -1.90 -9.58
N GLN A 2 14.40 -2.61 -8.44
CA GLN A 2 13.52 -2.32 -7.30
C GLN A 2 13.65 -0.90 -6.72
N ASN A 3 14.87 -0.37 -6.58
CA ASN A 3 15.08 1.02 -6.13
C ASN A 3 14.50 2.09 -7.09
N VAL A 4 14.58 1.86 -8.40
CA VAL A 4 13.98 2.78 -9.40
C VAL A 4 12.45 2.69 -9.33
N VAL A 5 11.92 1.47 -9.26
CA VAL A 5 10.47 1.26 -9.14
C VAL A 5 9.93 1.88 -7.86
N PHE A 6 10.59 1.67 -6.72
CA PHE A 6 10.21 2.25 -5.43
C PHE A 6 10.20 3.78 -5.45
N SER A 7 11.27 4.40 -5.95
CA SER A 7 11.37 5.87 -6.01
C SER A 7 10.40 6.47 -7.05
N SER A 8 10.17 5.80 -8.17
CA SER A 8 9.15 6.21 -9.15
C SER A 8 7.74 6.15 -8.57
N LEU A 9 7.39 5.05 -7.89
CA LEU A 9 6.08 4.92 -7.23
C LEU A 9 5.89 6.00 -6.16
N LEU A 10 6.91 6.28 -5.34
CA LEU A 10 6.86 7.36 -4.37
C LEU A 10 6.55 8.72 -5.03
N ALA A 11 7.18 9.00 -6.17
CA ALA A 11 6.93 10.23 -6.92
C ALA A 11 5.52 10.31 -7.52
N MET A 12 4.89 9.16 -7.78
CA MET A 12 3.56 9.06 -8.39
C MET A 12 2.43 8.90 -7.39
N LEU A 13 2.69 8.51 -6.14
CA LEU A 13 1.62 8.22 -5.17
C LEU A 13 0.63 9.38 -5.03
N ARG A 14 1.12 10.62 -5.05
CA ARG A 14 0.28 11.83 -4.93
C ARG A 14 -0.40 12.24 -6.25
N ASP A 15 -0.20 11.48 -7.33
CA ASP A 15 -0.72 11.71 -8.67
C ASP A 15 -1.47 10.45 -9.14
N ARG A 16 -2.75 10.38 -8.80
CA ARG A 16 -3.63 9.26 -9.17
C ARG A 16 -3.69 9.06 -10.68
N GLU A 17 -3.68 10.14 -11.46
CA GLU A 17 -3.72 10.06 -12.92
C GLU A 17 -2.46 9.36 -13.44
N ALA A 18 -1.28 9.73 -12.93
CA ALA A 18 -0.04 9.05 -13.29
C ALA A 18 -0.05 7.55 -12.92
N LEU A 19 -0.60 7.18 -11.75
CA LEU A 19 -0.75 5.77 -11.36
C LEU A 19 -1.70 5.01 -12.29
N GLN A 20 -2.81 5.64 -12.70
CA GLN A 20 -3.77 5.08 -13.63
C GLN A 20 -3.15 4.90 -15.03
N ASP A 21 -2.45 5.91 -15.55
CA ASP A 21 -1.77 5.85 -16.83
C ASP A 21 -0.74 4.70 -16.87
N LEU A 22 0.00 4.50 -15.78
CA LEU A 22 0.92 3.37 -15.66
C LEU A 22 0.19 2.03 -15.67
N MET A 23 -0.96 1.92 -14.99
CA MET A 23 -1.77 0.71 -14.98
C MET A 23 -2.27 0.37 -16.38
N ASP A 24 -2.83 1.35 -17.08
CA ASP A 24 -3.35 1.20 -18.46
C ASP A 24 -2.24 0.76 -19.43
N GLU A 25 -1.04 1.33 -19.31
CA GLU A 25 0.11 0.96 -20.14
C GLU A 25 0.67 -0.44 -19.82
N LEU A 26 0.58 -0.87 -18.56
CA LEU A 26 0.94 -2.24 -18.19
C LEU A 26 -0.07 -3.26 -18.71
N GLU A 27 -1.35 -2.93 -18.85
CA GLU A 27 -2.34 -3.84 -19.42
C GLU A 27 -2.13 -4.09 -20.93
N GLN A 28 -1.48 -3.15 -21.63
CA GLN A 28 -1.17 -3.28 -23.05
C GLN A 28 0.04 -4.18 -23.33
N GLU A 29 0.07 -4.79 -24.52
CA GLU A 29 1.19 -5.56 -25.04
C GLU A 29 1.44 -5.22 -26.52
N PRO A 30 2.64 -4.74 -26.89
CA PRO A 30 3.76 -4.38 -26.01
C PRO A 30 3.46 -3.13 -25.18
N PHE A 31 4.17 -2.94 -24.06
CA PHE A 31 4.09 -1.68 -23.28
C PHE A 31 4.30 -0.46 -24.19
N GLY A 32 3.43 0.54 -24.10
CA GLY A 32 3.58 1.80 -24.79
C GLY A 32 4.62 2.71 -24.12
N HIS A 33 4.48 4.02 -24.26
CA HIS A 33 5.49 4.97 -23.80
C HIS A 33 4.88 5.94 -22.80
N LEU A 34 5.54 6.05 -21.65
CA LEU A 34 5.27 7.09 -20.67
C LEU A 34 6.54 7.92 -20.47
N ASP A 35 6.33 9.20 -20.20
CA ASP A 35 7.38 10.07 -19.71
C ASP A 35 7.49 9.99 -18.19
N GLY A 36 8.59 10.51 -17.63
CA GLY A 36 8.74 10.66 -16.19
C GLY A 36 8.85 9.34 -15.40
N PRO A 37 8.34 9.31 -14.15
CA PRO A 37 8.49 8.16 -13.24
C PRO A 37 7.87 6.85 -13.77
N GLY A 38 6.71 6.92 -14.42
CA GLY A 38 6.05 5.76 -15.03
C GLY A 38 6.87 5.16 -16.17
N GLY A 39 7.46 6.02 -17.02
CA GLY A 39 8.39 5.60 -18.07
C GLY A 39 9.64 4.90 -17.54
N ALA A 40 10.16 5.34 -16.39
CA ALA A 40 11.28 4.69 -15.73
C ALA A 40 10.92 3.26 -15.25
N ILE A 41 9.70 3.06 -14.73
CA ILE A 41 9.19 1.72 -14.34
C ILE A 41 9.08 0.81 -15.58
N LEU A 42 8.45 1.29 -16.65
CA LEU A 42 8.33 0.53 -17.91
C LEU A 42 9.70 0.18 -18.49
N THR A 43 10.68 1.09 -18.38
CA THR A 43 12.05 0.85 -18.82
C THR A 43 12.74 -0.24 -18.00
N GLU A 44 12.55 -0.27 -16.67
CA GLU A 44 13.09 -1.34 -15.83
C GLU A 44 12.45 -2.70 -16.14
N LEU A 45 11.12 -2.74 -16.32
CA LEU A 45 10.42 -3.97 -16.71
C LEU A 45 10.89 -4.52 -18.06
N ARG A 46 11.20 -3.64 -19.03
CA ARG A 46 11.79 -4.04 -20.32
C ARG A 46 13.18 -4.61 -20.17
N LYS A 47 14.00 -4.15 -19.21
CA LYS A 47 15.34 -4.71 -18.97
C LYS A 47 15.25 -6.13 -18.39
N ASP A 48 14.17 -6.44 -17.69
CA ASP A 48 13.89 -7.76 -17.14
C ASP A 48 13.50 -8.80 -18.20
N SER A 49 13.36 -8.39 -19.47
CA SER A 49 12.95 -9.24 -20.62
C SER A 49 13.89 -10.38 -21.00
N CYS A 50 15.05 -10.54 -20.33
CA CYS A 50 15.87 -11.73 -20.53
C CYS A 50 15.21 -13.00 -19.94
N TYR A 51 14.32 -12.84 -18.96
CA TYR A 51 13.29 -13.79 -18.55
C TYR A 51 12.15 -12.97 -17.93
N PRO A 52 11.04 -12.71 -18.63
CA PRO A 52 9.90 -12.06 -18.01
C PRO A 52 9.39 -13.04 -16.95
N GLU A 53 9.76 -12.84 -15.70
CA GLU A 53 8.90 -13.27 -14.63
C GLU A 53 7.60 -12.52 -14.88
N VAL A 54 6.62 -13.21 -15.48
CA VAL A 54 5.21 -12.81 -15.49
C VAL A 54 4.80 -12.25 -14.12
N GLY A 55 5.47 -12.73 -13.06
CA GLY A 55 5.55 -12.15 -11.72
C GLY A 55 5.72 -10.63 -11.65
N SER A 56 6.81 -10.01 -12.15
CA SER A 56 7.09 -8.58 -11.92
C SER A 56 5.97 -7.66 -12.45
N LYS A 57 5.50 -7.93 -13.67
CA LYS A 57 4.35 -7.21 -14.27
C LYS A 57 3.08 -7.43 -13.45
N CYS A 58 2.73 -8.69 -13.16
CA CYS A 58 1.51 -9.02 -12.41
C CYS A 58 1.51 -8.44 -10.98
N LEU A 59 2.66 -8.42 -10.31
CA LEU A 59 2.81 -7.83 -8.99
C LEU A 59 2.62 -6.31 -9.02
N LEU A 60 3.13 -5.64 -10.06
CA LEU A 60 2.89 -4.20 -10.23
C LEU A 60 1.43 -3.88 -10.55
N LEU A 61 0.78 -4.65 -11.44
CA LEU A 61 -0.65 -4.49 -11.69
C LEU A 61 -1.46 -4.69 -10.41
N TYR A 62 -1.18 -5.75 -9.65
CA TYR A 62 -1.85 -5.98 -8.37
C TYR A 62 -1.63 -4.84 -7.36
N LEU A 63 -0.41 -4.27 -7.30
CA LEU A 63 -0.14 -3.10 -6.49
C LEU A 63 -0.98 -1.89 -6.94
N LEU A 64 -1.03 -1.61 -8.24
CA LEU A 64 -1.78 -0.48 -8.77
C LEU A 64 -3.29 -0.64 -8.55
N GLU A 65 -3.83 -1.84 -8.75
CA GLU A 65 -5.23 -2.17 -8.41
C GLU A 65 -5.51 -1.92 -6.93
N ALA A 66 -4.62 -2.38 -6.04
CA ALA A 66 -4.75 -2.13 -4.61
C ALA A 66 -4.70 -0.63 -4.29
N LEU A 67 -3.79 0.13 -4.91
CA LEU A 67 -3.72 1.58 -4.76
C LEU A 67 -5.00 2.25 -5.28
N MET A 68 -5.60 1.79 -6.38
CA MET A 68 -6.84 2.39 -6.91
C MET A 68 -8.04 2.26 -5.97
N VAL A 69 -8.07 1.22 -5.13
CA VAL A 69 -9.09 1.06 -4.07
C VAL A 69 -8.92 2.10 -2.94
N LEU A 70 -7.70 2.55 -2.67
CA LEU A 70 -7.40 3.50 -1.59
C LEU A 70 -7.76 4.93 -1.98
N SER A 71 -8.06 5.78 -1.00
CA SER A 71 -8.36 7.20 -1.19
C SER A 71 -7.11 8.03 -1.51
N ASP A 72 -7.27 9.24 -2.05
CA ASP A 72 -6.15 10.16 -2.30
C ASP A 72 -5.45 10.57 -1.00
N ILE A 73 -6.20 10.63 0.11
CA ILE A 73 -5.65 10.85 1.45
C ILE A 73 -4.73 9.69 1.82
N GLN A 74 -5.18 8.45 1.62
CA GLN A 74 -4.36 7.26 1.88
C GLN A 74 -3.12 7.19 0.98
N HIS A 75 -3.18 7.70 -0.24
CA HIS A 75 -2.00 7.79 -1.11
C HIS A 75 -0.94 8.73 -0.55
N ASP A 76 -1.33 9.91 -0.08
CA ASP A 76 -0.41 10.84 0.57
C ASP A 76 0.19 10.24 1.85
N LEU A 77 -0.64 9.61 2.68
CA LEU A 77 -0.20 8.93 3.90
C LEU A 77 0.76 7.78 3.59
N LEU A 78 0.53 7.00 2.53
CA LEU A 78 1.45 5.96 2.08
C LEU A 78 2.80 6.55 1.61
N ALA A 79 2.78 7.70 0.93
CA ALA A 79 4.01 8.39 0.55
C ALA A 79 4.80 8.84 1.78
N GLN A 80 4.12 9.39 2.79
CA GLN A 80 4.75 9.73 4.08
C GLN A 80 5.31 8.47 4.78
N SER A 81 4.58 7.36 4.75
CA SER A 81 5.04 6.08 5.32
C SER A 81 6.30 5.54 4.64
N MET A 82 6.40 5.68 3.32
CA MET A 82 7.59 5.34 2.53
C MET A 82 8.78 6.24 2.90
N GLU A 83 8.58 7.56 2.93
CA GLU A 83 9.61 8.55 3.28
C GLU A 83 10.16 8.32 4.69
N ARG A 84 9.29 7.96 5.63
CA ARG A 84 9.62 7.70 7.03
C ARG A 84 10.11 6.28 7.31
N ARG A 85 10.07 5.39 6.31
CA ARG A 85 10.49 3.98 6.40
C ARG A 85 9.73 3.19 7.48
N ILE A 86 8.42 3.39 7.56
CA ILE A 86 7.53 2.74 8.55
C ILE A 86 6.56 1.72 7.94
N LEU A 87 6.78 1.33 6.68
CA LEU A 87 5.95 0.36 5.96
C LEU A 87 5.86 -1.00 6.68
N LEU A 88 6.99 -1.51 7.19
CA LEU A 88 7.05 -2.83 7.84
C LEU A 88 6.17 -2.89 9.12
N PRO A 89 6.32 -1.98 10.11
CA PRO A 89 5.41 -1.94 11.25
C PRO A 89 3.93 -1.79 10.86
N GLN A 90 3.61 -0.95 9.88
CA GLN A 90 2.24 -0.75 9.41
C GLN A 90 1.66 -2.02 8.78
N ARG A 91 2.42 -2.67 7.88
CA ARG A 91 2.05 -3.94 7.25
C ARG A 91 1.71 -5.00 8.29
N ASP A 92 2.56 -5.14 9.30
CA ASP A 92 2.40 -6.16 10.35
C ASP A 92 1.19 -5.85 11.24
N LEU A 93 0.93 -4.57 11.52
CA LEU A 93 -0.26 -4.14 12.24
C LEU A 93 -1.53 -4.48 11.45
N VAL A 94 -1.62 -4.07 10.18
CA VAL A 94 -2.78 -4.33 9.32
C VAL A 94 -3.02 -5.84 9.17
N ARG A 95 -1.95 -6.63 8.97
CA ARG A 95 -2.03 -8.10 8.97
C ARG A 95 -2.69 -8.64 10.22
N SER A 96 -2.26 -8.16 11.40
CA SER A 96 -2.80 -8.63 12.68
C SER A 96 -4.29 -8.33 12.85
N ILE A 97 -4.77 -7.20 12.31
CA ILE A 97 -6.19 -6.82 12.29
C ILE A 97 -6.97 -7.77 11.39
N LEU A 98 -6.48 -7.99 10.16
CA LEU A 98 -7.12 -8.86 9.18
C LEU A 98 -7.19 -10.30 9.70
N GLU A 99 -6.08 -10.90 10.13
CA GLU A 99 -6.03 -12.29 10.63
C GLU A 99 -7.07 -12.55 11.74
N ARG A 100 -7.29 -11.57 12.62
CA ARG A 100 -8.24 -11.68 13.73
C ARG A 100 -9.69 -11.51 13.31
N ASN A 101 -9.98 -10.68 12.31
CA ASN A 101 -11.32 -10.19 12.01
C ASN A 101 -11.87 -10.57 10.62
N PHE A 102 -11.07 -11.12 9.71
CA PHE A 102 -11.41 -11.28 8.28
C PHE A 102 -12.73 -12.05 8.00
N TYR A 103 -13.07 -13.00 8.86
CA TYR A 103 -14.28 -13.83 8.74
C TYR A 103 -15.46 -13.33 9.59
N ARG A 104 -15.34 -12.13 10.19
CA ARG A 104 -16.40 -11.52 11.00
C ARG A 104 -17.34 -10.71 10.11
N PHE A 105 -18.63 -11.00 10.23
CA PHE A 105 -19.70 -10.33 9.47
C PHE A 105 -20.50 -9.32 10.30
N GLN A 106 -20.03 -9.01 11.51
CA GLN A 106 -20.69 -8.12 12.46
C GLN A 106 -19.68 -7.13 13.02
N ASN A 107 -20.20 -6.03 13.56
CA ASN A 107 -19.36 -5.05 14.25
C ASN A 107 -18.88 -5.61 15.58
N ILE A 108 -17.56 -5.73 15.74
CA ILE A 108 -16.96 -6.38 16.91
C ILE A 108 -15.82 -5.51 17.44
N PRO A 109 -15.81 -5.18 18.74
CA PRO A 109 -14.69 -4.45 19.33
C PRO A 109 -13.43 -5.32 19.30
N PHE A 110 -12.30 -4.70 18.97
CA PHE A 110 -11.00 -5.34 19.04
C PHE A 110 -9.98 -4.38 19.66
N THR A 111 -8.77 -4.89 19.87
CA THR A 111 -7.65 -4.11 20.40
C THR A 111 -6.44 -4.42 19.57
N LEU A 112 -5.77 -3.37 19.10
CA LEU A 112 -4.50 -3.42 18.39
C LEU A 112 -3.41 -3.99 19.30
N GLN A 113 -2.46 -4.72 18.71
CA GLN A 113 -1.37 -5.34 19.46
C GLN A 113 -0.39 -4.26 19.96
N PRO A 114 -0.18 -4.11 21.28
CA PRO A 114 0.70 -3.09 21.83
C PRO A 114 2.13 -3.17 21.31
N GLU A 115 2.62 -4.39 21.05
CA GLU A 115 3.99 -4.65 20.57
C GLU A 115 4.21 -4.13 19.15
N LEU A 116 3.17 -4.11 18.32
CA LEU A 116 3.21 -3.56 16.97
C LEU A 116 3.07 -2.03 16.99
N LEU A 117 2.23 -1.51 17.89
CA LEU A 117 2.11 -0.06 18.10
C LEU A 117 3.41 0.56 18.62
N ALA A 118 4.11 -0.12 19.53
CA ALA A 118 5.38 0.37 20.08
C ALA A 118 6.51 0.50 19.05
N GLN A 119 6.39 -0.16 17.88
CA GLN A 119 7.35 -0.03 16.78
C GLN A 119 7.13 1.24 15.95
N LEU A 120 5.96 1.87 16.07
CA LEU A 120 5.63 3.13 15.43
C LEU A 120 5.97 4.27 16.40
N GLN A 121 6.89 5.15 15.99
CA GLN A 121 7.13 6.42 16.69
C GLN A 121 5.87 7.28 16.68
N GLU A 122 5.79 8.32 17.52
CA GLU A 122 4.57 9.16 17.66
C GLU A 122 4.01 9.65 16.32
N GLU A 123 4.84 10.24 15.45
CA GLU A 123 4.41 10.69 14.13
C GLU A 123 3.99 9.54 13.20
N GLY A 124 4.65 8.38 13.31
CA GLY A 124 4.29 7.19 12.55
C GLY A 124 2.98 6.55 13.03
N LEU A 125 2.65 6.69 14.31
CA LEU A 125 1.40 6.23 14.89
C LEU A 125 0.23 7.05 14.34
N VAL A 126 0.37 8.38 14.27
CA VAL A 126 -0.64 9.29 13.70
C VAL A 126 -0.97 8.89 12.25
N ILE A 127 0.06 8.80 11.39
CA ILE A 127 -0.12 8.37 9.99
C ILE A 127 -0.82 7.01 9.90
N THR A 128 -0.44 6.08 10.77
CA THR A 128 -1.02 4.73 10.78
C THR A 128 -2.49 4.75 11.19
N TYR A 129 -2.87 5.56 12.18
CA TYR A 129 -4.26 5.65 12.61
C TYR A 129 -5.12 6.30 11.53
N GLU A 130 -4.62 7.35 10.89
CA GLU A 130 -5.32 7.99 9.77
C GLU A 130 -5.49 7.02 8.58
N LEU A 131 -4.50 6.18 8.26
CA LEU A 131 -4.64 5.13 7.25
C LEU A 131 -5.77 4.14 7.58
N LEU A 132 -5.88 3.74 8.85
CA LEU A 132 -6.92 2.83 9.34
C LEU A 132 -8.30 3.49 9.38
N ASP A 133 -8.38 4.77 9.76
CA ASP A 133 -9.59 5.59 9.72
C ASP A 133 -10.15 5.69 8.30
N GLU A 134 -9.28 5.96 7.33
CA GLU A 134 -9.65 6.00 5.90
C GLU A 134 -10.08 4.62 5.36
N CYS A 135 -9.66 3.52 6.00
CA CYS A 135 -10.22 2.20 5.72
C CYS A 135 -11.59 1.96 6.37
N GLY A 136 -12.12 2.90 7.16
CA GLY A 136 -13.41 2.80 7.85
C GLY A 136 -13.34 2.17 9.24
N LEU A 137 -12.16 2.07 9.85
CA LEU A 137 -12.04 1.68 11.26
C LEU A 137 -12.03 2.94 12.11
N GLU A 138 -12.92 3.08 13.09
CA GLU A 138 -12.91 4.24 14.00
C GLU A 138 -11.69 4.16 14.94
N MET A 139 -10.69 5.01 14.71
CA MET A 139 -9.49 5.14 15.53
C MET A 139 -9.59 6.33 16.47
N GLU A 140 -9.04 6.18 17.67
CA GLU A 140 -8.89 7.28 18.63
C GLU A 140 -7.40 7.49 18.92
N PRO A 141 -6.86 8.72 18.84
CA PRO A 141 -5.41 8.99 18.93
C PRO A 141 -4.69 8.41 20.15
N ASN A 142 -5.40 8.18 21.26
CA ASN A 142 -4.85 7.69 22.52
C ASN A 142 -5.40 6.33 22.95
N SER A 143 -6.04 5.60 22.04
CA SER A 143 -6.67 4.31 22.34
C SER A 143 -6.19 3.24 21.36
N PRO A 144 -5.71 2.08 21.84
CA PRO A 144 -5.45 0.94 20.98
C PRO A 144 -6.75 0.19 20.61
N ARG A 145 -7.92 0.67 21.05
CA ARG A 145 -9.21 0.03 20.82
C ARG A 145 -9.88 0.62 19.59
N SER A 146 -10.53 -0.24 18.83
CA SER A 146 -11.36 0.14 17.71
C SER A 146 -12.47 -0.91 17.53
N THR A 147 -13.41 -0.65 16.63
CA THR A 147 -14.49 -1.56 16.28
C THR A 147 -14.30 -2.02 14.85
N TRP A 148 -14.26 -3.34 14.64
CA TRP A 148 -14.25 -3.91 13.30
C TRP A 148 -15.57 -3.58 12.62
N ASP A 149 -15.53 -3.02 11.41
CA ASP A 149 -16.66 -2.93 10.49
C ASP A 149 -16.41 -3.88 9.30
N PRO A 150 -17.33 -4.82 8.97
CA PRO A 150 -17.21 -5.65 7.79
C PRO A 150 -16.96 -4.88 6.47
N LYS A 151 -17.40 -3.61 6.37
CA LYS A 151 -17.13 -2.73 5.23
C LYS A 151 -15.66 -2.34 5.10
N ALA A 152 -14.91 -2.32 6.21
CA ALA A 152 -13.48 -2.03 6.20
C ALA A 152 -12.64 -3.15 5.59
N LYS A 153 -13.23 -4.32 5.35
CA LYS A 153 -12.52 -5.50 4.84
C LYS A 153 -11.82 -5.26 3.52
N GLU A 154 -12.52 -4.70 2.54
CA GLU A 154 -11.96 -4.44 1.21
C GLU A 154 -10.82 -3.42 1.26
N PRO A 155 -11.02 -2.19 1.79
CA PRO A 155 -9.94 -1.21 1.85
C PRO A 155 -8.76 -1.63 2.74
N LEU A 156 -8.99 -2.35 3.86
CA LEU A 156 -7.87 -2.89 4.65
C LEU A 156 -7.09 -3.97 3.90
N SER A 157 -7.77 -4.78 3.07
CA SER A 157 -7.09 -5.81 2.27
C SER A 157 -6.24 -5.17 1.18
N ALA A 158 -6.76 -4.11 0.54
CA ALA A 158 -6.02 -3.30 -0.42
C ALA A 158 -4.81 -2.61 0.26
N LEU A 159 -5.02 -1.98 1.42
CA LEU A 159 -3.95 -1.35 2.18
C LEU A 159 -2.85 -2.36 2.57
N TYR A 160 -3.24 -3.55 3.04
CA TYR A 160 -2.29 -4.61 3.33
C TYR A 160 -1.48 -5.03 2.11
N GLY A 161 -2.14 -5.24 0.97
CA GLY A 161 -1.48 -5.59 -0.30
C GLY A 161 -0.48 -4.53 -0.74
N ALA A 162 -0.88 -3.26 -0.67
CA ALA A 162 -0.02 -2.13 -1.00
C ALA A 162 1.20 -2.04 -0.07
N LEU A 163 0.98 -2.07 1.25
CA LEU A 163 2.06 -2.06 2.25
C LEU A 163 3.02 -3.23 2.08
N PHE A 164 2.50 -4.43 1.81
CA PHE A 164 3.32 -5.62 1.59
C PHE A 164 4.25 -5.44 0.39
N LEU A 165 3.73 -5.05 -0.77
CA LEU A 165 4.55 -4.92 -1.99
C LEU A 165 5.49 -3.71 -1.94
N LEU A 166 5.05 -2.57 -1.40
CA LEU A 166 5.92 -1.41 -1.19
C LEU A 166 7.08 -1.77 -0.23
N ASN A 167 6.82 -2.56 0.81
CA ASN A 167 7.86 -3.03 1.71
C ASN A 167 8.85 -3.97 1.01
N GLN A 168 8.37 -4.90 0.18
CA GLN A 168 9.25 -5.78 -0.62
C GLN A 168 10.14 -4.98 -1.58
N LEU A 169 9.64 -3.87 -2.14
CA LEU A 169 10.42 -2.98 -2.99
C LEU A 169 11.45 -2.15 -2.20
N ALA A 170 11.19 -1.86 -0.92
CA ALA A 170 12.08 -1.11 -0.05
C ALA A 170 13.24 -1.95 0.53
N GLU A 171 13.03 -3.24 0.74
CA GLU A 171 14.01 -4.16 1.34
C GLU A 171 15.07 -4.69 0.35
N ALA A 172 15.01 -4.27 -0.91
CA ALA A 172 15.78 -4.85 -2.01
C ALA A 172 16.81 -3.90 -2.65
#